data_AF-A0A1D2MM39-F1
#
_entry.id   AF-A0A1D2MM39-F1
#
_cell.length_a   1.000
_cell.length_b   1.000
_cell.length_c   1.000
_cell.angle_alpha   90.00
_cell.angle_beta   90.00
_cell.angle_gamma   90.00
#
_symmetry.space_group_name_H-M   'P 1'
#
loop_
_entity.id
_entity.type
_entity.pdbx_description
1 polymer ?
#
loop_
_entity_poly.entity_id
_entity_poly.type
_entity_poly.pdbx_seq_one_letter_code
_entity_poly.pdbx_strand_id
1 'polypeptide(L)'
;MLFKILFIVFLSFLPSHSFSISPTVNATDPKAVTWLLGNSAIPAQLAEAGEDIYGPLYVARARVDGEWIPGKGFYNGGTFYAAVAFMGNEIETSDCQALLRGGVSWVPLQRQEQIPSNAVLAGIDPRTREKTYICRGYVDEAGQAWLTVGKVLETRLVCRIPFNGETDTYSFEILVETA
;
A
#
# COMPACT_ATOMS: atom_id res chain seq x y z
N MET A 1 73.49 28.14 19.54
CA MET A 1 72.12 28.68 19.41
C MET A 1 71.57 28.31 18.05
N LEU A 2 70.63 27.36 18.01
CA LEU A 2 69.43 27.31 17.16
C LEU A 2 68.90 25.86 17.19
N PHE A 3 67.85 25.65 17.99
CA PHE A 3 67.04 24.44 17.98
C PHE A 3 66.14 24.45 16.74
N LYS A 4 66.14 23.37 15.96
CA LYS A 4 65.03 23.03 15.06
C LYS A 4 64.49 21.66 15.48
N ILE A 5 63.36 21.69 16.17
CA ILE A 5 62.57 20.50 16.52
C ILE A 5 61.71 20.19 15.30
N LEU A 6 61.97 19.04 14.67
CA LEU A 6 61.15 18.50 13.58
C LEU A 6 60.05 17.65 14.21
N PHE A 7 58.81 18.13 14.14
CA PHE A 7 57.61 17.34 14.47
C PHE A 7 57.39 16.30 13.36
N ILE A 8 57.62 15.02 13.67
CA ILE A 8 57.15 13.91 12.84
C ILE A 8 55.77 13.50 13.36
N VAL A 9 54.74 13.85 12.62
CA VAL A 9 53.37 13.35 12.85
C VAL A 9 53.29 11.93 12.29
N PHE A 10 53.19 10.94 13.18
CA PHE A 10 52.84 9.57 12.80
C PHE A 10 51.35 9.54 12.42
N LEU A 11 51.06 9.53 11.12
CA LEU A 11 49.72 9.14 10.63
C LEU A 11 49.58 7.63 10.80
N SER A 12 48.91 7.18 11.85
CA SER A 12 48.47 5.80 11.97
C SER A 12 47.31 5.55 11.00
N PHE A 13 47.59 4.84 9.90
CA PHE A 13 46.57 4.27 9.03
C PHE A 13 45.78 3.23 9.83
N LEU A 14 44.53 3.56 10.19
CA LEU A 14 43.56 2.55 10.61
C LEU A 14 43.05 1.82 9.37
N PRO A 15 43.03 0.48 9.33
CA PRO A 15 42.39 -0.24 8.25
C PRO A 15 40.88 0.00 8.34
N SER A 16 40.35 0.73 7.35
CA SER A 16 38.91 0.85 7.14
C SER A 16 38.34 -0.55 6.92
N HIS A 17 37.71 -1.10 7.96
CA HIS A 17 36.93 -2.31 7.84
C HIS A 17 35.70 -1.96 7.01
N SER A 18 35.74 -2.29 5.73
CA SER A 18 34.54 -2.34 4.89
C SER A 18 33.63 -3.41 5.46
N PHE A 19 32.61 -2.98 6.20
CA PHE A 19 31.53 -3.84 6.63
C PHE A 19 30.71 -4.18 5.39
N SER A 20 31.02 -5.32 4.78
CA SER A 20 30.18 -5.89 3.72
C SER A 20 28.93 -6.45 4.38
N ILE A 21 27.86 -5.67 4.42
CA ILE A 21 26.52 -6.20 4.68
C ILE A 21 26.20 -7.09 3.47
N SER A 22 26.44 -8.38 3.63
CA SER A 22 25.78 -9.36 2.77
C SER A 22 24.28 -9.15 2.98
N PRO A 23 23.47 -8.94 1.93
CA PRO A 23 22.04 -9.00 2.10
C PRO A 23 21.75 -10.42 2.56
N THR A 24 21.52 -10.59 3.87
CA THR A 24 20.79 -11.75 4.35
C THR A 24 19.43 -11.61 3.71
N VAL A 25 19.25 -12.28 2.56
CA VAL A 25 17.94 -12.69 2.09
C VAL A 25 17.41 -13.55 3.23
N ASN A 26 16.79 -12.90 4.22
CA ASN A 26 15.88 -13.56 5.13
C ASN A 26 14.92 -14.29 4.21
N ALA A 27 14.86 -15.62 4.37
CA ALA A 27 13.97 -16.48 3.63
C ALA A 27 12.62 -15.78 3.53
N THR A 28 12.28 -15.32 2.33
CA THR A 28 10.99 -14.70 2.05
C THR A 28 9.96 -15.73 2.48
N ASP A 29 9.14 -15.37 3.47
CA ASP A 29 7.84 -16.01 3.62
C ASP A 29 7.19 -15.95 2.22
N PRO A 30 6.97 -17.09 1.55
CA PRO A 30 6.46 -17.11 0.18
C PRO A 30 5.05 -16.52 0.05
N LYS A 31 4.47 -16.04 1.15
CA LYS A 31 3.11 -15.48 1.25
C LYS A 31 3.04 -13.95 1.17
N ALA A 32 4.14 -13.23 1.38
CA ALA A 32 4.06 -11.77 1.47
C ALA A 32 3.77 -11.12 0.09
N VAL A 33 2.67 -10.37 0.00
CA VAL A 33 2.38 -9.54 -1.17
C VAL A 33 3.48 -8.50 -1.43
N THR A 34 3.69 -8.13 -2.69
CA THR A 34 4.73 -7.17 -3.08
C THR A 34 4.14 -5.83 -3.50
N TRP A 35 4.67 -4.75 -2.93
CA TRP A 35 4.30 -3.37 -3.24
C TRP A 35 5.38 -2.71 -4.09
N LEU A 36 4.98 -2.05 -5.18
CA LEU A 36 5.85 -1.19 -5.99
C LEU A 36 5.60 0.27 -5.69
N LEU A 37 6.62 1.12 -5.86
CA LEU A 37 6.42 2.57 -5.89
C LEU A 37 5.53 2.93 -7.08
N GLY A 38 4.58 3.85 -6.89
CA GLY A 38 3.62 4.24 -7.92
C GLY A 38 4.29 4.76 -9.20
N ASN A 39 5.40 5.49 -9.09
CA ASN A 39 6.17 5.99 -10.23
C ASN A 39 6.89 4.89 -11.04
N SER A 40 6.96 3.67 -10.51
CA SER A 40 7.56 2.48 -11.14
C SER A 40 6.49 1.46 -11.53
N ALA A 41 5.22 1.75 -11.26
CA ALA A 41 4.11 0.88 -11.56
C ALA A 41 3.87 0.82 -13.07
N ILE A 42 3.77 -0.40 -13.61
CA ILE A 42 3.43 -0.65 -15.01
C ILE A 42 2.11 -1.42 -15.02
N PRO A 43 1.07 -1.00 -15.77
CA PRO A 43 -0.27 -1.57 -15.71
C PRO A 43 -0.30 -3.11 -15.78
N ALA A 44 0.45 -3.71 -16.70
CA ALA A 44 0.48 -5.16 -16.92
C ALA A 44 0.99 -6.00 -15.73
N GLN A 45 1.62 -5.35 -14.73
CA GLN A 45 2.18 -6.00 -13.55
C GLN A 45 1.26 -5.87 -12.32
N LEU A 46 0.23 -5.03 -12.38
CA LEU A 46 -0.57 -4.67 -11.21
C LEU A 46 -1.79 -5.58 -11.03
N ALA A 47 -2.23 -5.70 -9.78
CA ALA A 47 -3.48 -6.36 -9.43
C ALA A 47 -4.67 -5.48 -9.84
N GLU A 48 -5.27 -5.79 -10.98
CA GLU A 48 -6.55 -5.20 -11.41
C GLU A 48 -7.66 -5.60 -10.42
N ALA A 49 -8.45 -4.60 -10.03
CA ALA A 49 -9.30 -4.70 -8.84
C ALA A 49 -10.70 -4.13 -9.03
N GLY A 50 -10.97 -3.53 -10.19
CA GLY A 50 -12.23 -2.88 -10.52
C GLY A 50 -12.08 -1.99 -11.75
N GLU A 51 -13.08 -1.17 -12.00
CA GLU A 51 -13.11 -0.20 -13.09
C GLU A 51 -14.03 0.98 -12.73
N ASP A 52 -13.76 2.14 -13.30
CA ASP A 52 -14.64 3.30 -13.30
C ASP A 52 -14.83 3.86 -14.72
N ILE A 53 -15.52 4.99 -14.84
CA ILE A 53 -15.76 5.66 -16.13
C ILE A 53 -14.48 6.05 -16.89
N TYR A 54 -13.33 6.11 -16.22
CA TYR A 54 -12.04 6.49 -16.81
C TYR A 54 -11.17 5.27 -17.15
N GLY A 55 -11.45 4.11 -16.58
CA GLY A 55 -10.84 2.84 -16.97
C GLY A 55 -10.53 1.90 -15.79
N PRO A 56 -9.50 1.05 -15.91
CA PRO A 56 -9.22 0.02 -14.92
C PRO A 56 -8.68 0.62 -13.62
N LEU A 57 -9.15 0.07 -12.51
CA LEU A 57 -8.69 0.35 -11.16
C LEU A 57 -7.78 -0.76 -10.65
N TYR A 58 -6.80 -0.38 -9.83
CA TYR A 58 -5.82 -1.26 -9.22
C TYR A 58 -5.87 -1.15 -7.70
N VAL A 59 -5.25 -2.11 -7.00
CA VAL A 59 -5.01 -1.96 -5.56
C VAL A 59 -3.82 -1.04 -5.33
N ALA A 60 -4.03 0.01 -4.54
CA ALA A 60 -2.98 0.93 -4.15
C ALA A 60 -3.04 1.28 -2.66
N ARG A 61 -2.01 1.95 -2.17
CA ARG A 61 -1.99 2.58 -0.85
C ARG A 61 -1.22 3.89 -0.87
N ALA A 62 -1.64 4.84 -0.05
CA ALA A 62 -0.99 6.14 0.11
C ALA A 62 -0.66 6.40 1.59
N ARG A 63 0.27 7.32 1.84
CA ARG A 63 0.54 7.78 3.21
C ARG A 63 -0.42 8.87 3.62
N VAL A 64 -1.04 8.69 4.78
CA VAL A 64 -1.84 9.71 5.47
C VAL A 64 -1.38 9.73 6.92
N ASP A 65 -0.99 10.90 7.43
CA ASP A 65 -0.44 11.07 8.78
C ASP A 65 0.68 10.07 9.14
N GLY A 66 1.52 9.76 8.15
CA GLY A 66 2.68 8.88 8.31
C GLY A 66 2.40 7.38 8.13
N GLU A 67 1.14 6.95 8.15
CA GLU A 67 0.74 5.55 8.00
C GLU A 67 0.24 5.23 6.59
N TRP A 68 0.34 3.96 6.20
CA TRP A 68 -0.22 3.48 4.94
C TRP A 68 -1.73 3.21 5.04
N ILE A 69 -2.48 3.71 4.07
CA ILE A 69 -3.93 3.45 3.94
C ILE A 69 -4.20 2.87 2.55
N PRO A 70 -4.91 1.73 2.42
CA PRO A 70 -5.27 1.17 1.11
C PRO A 70 -6.45 1.92 0.47
N GLY A 71 -6.52 1.84 -0.86
CA GLY A 71 -7.58 2.40 -1.68
C GLY A 71 -7.43 2.05 -3.16
N LYS A 72 -8.09 2.81 -4.03
CA LYS A 72 -8.05 2.62 -5.48
C LYS A 72 -6.80 3.27 -6.10
N GLY A 73 -6.18 2.58 -7.03
CA GLY A 73 -5.11 3.08 -7.88
C GLY A 73 -5.55 3.22 -9.32
N PHE A 74 -5.06 4.23 -10.04
CA PHE A 74 -5.43 4.48 -11.43
C PHE A 74 -4.34 5.29 -12.13
N TYR A 75 -4.38 5.31 -13.47
CA TYR A 75 -3.48 6.13 -14.27
C TYR A 75 -4.22 7.37 -14.79
N ASN A 76 -3.60 8.53 -14.64
CA ASN A 76 -4.04 9.77 -15.26
C ASN A 76 -2.85 10.45 -15.94
N GLY A 77 -2.95 10.71 -17.24
CA GLY A 77 -1.86 11.32 -18.02
C GLY A 77 -0.55 10.53 -17.97
N GLY A 78 -0.61 9.20 -17.83
CA GLY A 78 0.57 8.32 -17.71
C GLY A 78 1.20 8.28 -16.31
N THR A 79 0.69 9.03 -15.35
CA THR A 79 1.14 9.00 -13.95
C THR A 79 0.19 8.12 -13.13
N PHE A 80 0.75 7.28 -12.25
CA PHE A 80 -0.04 6.47 -11.33
C PHE A 80 -0.40 7.27 -10.08
N TYR A 81 -1.68 7.22 -9.70
CA TYR A 81 -2.22 7.85 -8.50
C TYR A 81 -2.88 6.80 -7.63
N ALA A 82 -2.94 7.10 -6.33
CA ALA A 82 -3.81 6.41 -5.39
C ALA A 82 -4.80 7.42 -4.80
N ALA A 83 -6.06 7.01 -4.67
CA ALA A 83 -7.05 7.69 -3.88
C ALA A 83 -7.41 6.81 -2.68
N VAL A 84 -7.44 7.38 -1.47
CA VAL A 84 -7.68 6.67 -0.21
C VAL A 84 -8.74 7.36 0.63
N ALA A 85 -9.58 6.57 1.30
CA ALA A 85 -10.64 7.07 2.17
C ALA A 85 -10.07 7.39 3.57
N PHE A 86 -10.23 8.62 4.03
CA PHE A 86 -9.86 9.00 5.39
C PHE A 86 -10.71 10.15 5.94
N MET A 87 -11.35 9.91 7.08
CA MET A 87 -12.13 10.91 7.83
C MET A 87 -13.20 11.61 6.98
N GLY A 88 -13.95 10.87 6.17
CA GLY A 88 -14.98 11.44 5.30
C GLY A 88 -14.47 11.97 3.96
N ASN A 89 -13.15 11.97 3.72
CA ASN A 89 -12.53 12.53 2.53
C ASN A 89 -11.94 11.46 1.62
N GLU A 90 -11.89 11.80 0.33
CA GLU A 90 -11.08 11.14 -0.69
C GLU A 90 -9.76 11.92 -0.82
N ILE A 91 -8.66 11.27 -0.45
CA ILE A 91 -7.32 11.85 -0.52
C ILE A 91 -6.59 11.22 -1.70
N GLU A 92 -6.33 12.00 -2.74
CA GLU A 92 -5.61 11.58 -3.94
C GLU A 92 -4.15 12.04 -3.90
N THR A 93 -3.21 11.15 -4.27
CA THR A 93 -1.78 11.46 -4.37
C THR A 93 -1.04 10.50 -5.30
N SER A 94 0.04 10.99 -5.92
CA SER A 94 1.00 10.17 -6.66
C SER A 94 2.17 9.66 -5.80
N ASP A 95 2.29 10.13 -4.55
CA ASP A 95 3.21 9.54 -3.56
C ASP A 95 2.55 8.31 -2.91
N CYS A 96 2.58 7.22 -3.66
CA CYS A 96 1.83 6.01 -3.33
C CYS A 96 2.58 4.74 -3.73
N GLN A 97 1.97 3.60 -3.37
CA GLN A 97 2.40 2.28 -3.78
C GLN A 97 1.27 1.52 -4.47
N ALA A 98 1.64 0.71 -5.46
CA ALA A 98 0.74 -0.17 -6.19
C ALA A 98 1.02 -1.64 -5.81
N LEU A 99 -0.02 -2.46 -5.74
CA LEU A 99 0.12 -3.89 -5.46
C LEU A 99 0.44 -4.65 -6.76
N LEU A 100 1.46 -5.51 -6.72
CA LEU A 100 1.73 -6.45 -7.79
C LEU A 100 0.66 -7.52 -7.89
N ARG A 101 0.36 -7.98 -9.11
CA ARG A 101 -0.54 -9.11 -9.33
C ARG A 101 0.08 -10.43 -8.93
N GLY A 102 -0.78 -11.38 -8.58
CA GLY A 102 -0.41 -12.75 -8.21
C GLY A 102 -0.41 -12.97 -6.70
N GLY A 103 -0.59 -14.23 -6.29
CA GLY A 103 -0.58 -14.60 -4.87
C GLY A 103 -1.76 -14.09 -4.04
N VAL A 104 -2.83 -13.59 -4.68
CA VAL A 104 -4.00 -13.04 -4.00
C VAL A 104 -5.31 -13.43 -4.69
N SER A 105 -6.40 -13.46 -3.92
CA SER A 105 -7.77 -13.65 -4.39
C SER A 105 -8.74 -12.77 -3.62
N TRP A 106 -9.91 -12.50 -4.22
CA TRP A 106 -11.01 -11.80 -3.59
C TRP A 106 -11.99 -12.80 -3.01
N VAL A 107 -12.40 -12.60 -1.76
CA VAL A 107 -13.42 -13.43 -1.11
C VAL A 107 -14.53 -12.53 -0.57
N PRO A 108 -15.81 -12.87 -0.80
CA PRO A 108 -16.92 -12.15 -0.18
C PRO A 108 -16.79 -12.18 1.34
N LEU A 109 -17.05 -11.05 2.00
CA LEU A 109 -17.05 -10.98 3.47
C LEU A 109 -18.41 -10.47 3.96
N GLN A 110 -19.11 -11.29 4.73
CA GLN A 110 -20.40 -10.94 5.32
C GLN A 110 -20.21 -10.16 6.63
N ARG A 111 -21.20 -9.32 6.99
CA ARG A 111 -21.13 -8.44 8.17
C ARG A 111 -20.90 -9.20 9.50
N GLN A 112 -21.33 -10.45 9.60
CA GLN A 112 -21.20 -11.27 10.81
C GLN A 112 -19.91 -12.11 10.85
N GLU A 113 -19.14 -12.12 9.76
CA GLU A 113 -17.89 -12.88 9.67
C GLU A 113 -16.74 -12.11 10.31
N GLN A 114 -15.61 -12.77 10.54
CA GLN A 114 -14.38 -12.11 10.98
C GLN A 114 -13.47 -11.89 9.77
N ILE A 115 -12.57 -10.91 9.86
CA ILE A 115 -11.51 -10.74 8.86
C ILE A 115 -10.74 -12.07 8.74
N PRO A 116 -10.61 -12.66 7.53
CA PRO A 116 -9.84 -13.88 7.33
C PRO A 116 -8.41 -13.73 7.84
N SER A 117 -7.85 -14.80 8.43
CA SER A 117 -6.49 -14.75 8.98
C SER A 117 -5.40 -14.54 7.93
N ASN A 118 -5.70 -14.82 6.66
CA ASN A 118 -4.86 -14.57 5.49
C ASN A 118 -5.28 -13.30 4.71
N ALA A 119 -6.09 -12.41 5.28
CA ALA A 119 -6.39 -11.12 4.65
C ALA A 119 -5.13 -10.26 4.53
N VAL A 120 -5.00 -9.58 3.39
CA VAL A 120 -3.82 -8.76 3.10
C VAL A 120 -3.80 -7.52 3.99
N LEU A 121 -2.87 -7.49 4.95
CA LEU A 121 -2.63 -6.32 5.80
C LEU A 121 -1.97 -5.21 4.96
N ALA A 122 -2.66 -4.09 4.80
CA ALA A 122 -2.20 -3.01 3.93
C ALA A 122 -1.72 -1.76 4.68
N GLY A 123 -2.00 -1.66 5.98
CA GLY A 123 -1.46 -0.62 6.84
C GLY A 123 -2.20 -0.49 8.17
N ILE A 124 -2.24 0.74 8.69
CA ILE A 124 -2.84 1.09 9.98
C ILE A 124 -3.64 2.39 9.80
N ASP A 125 -4.86 2.44 10.33
CA ASP A 125 -5.63 3.68 10.33
C ASP A 125 -5.00 4.68 11.32
N PRO A 126 -4.58 5.88 10.87
CA PRO A 126 -3.91 6.85 11.75
C PRO A 126 -4.73 7.24 12.97
N ARG A 127 -6.06 7.33 12.80
CA ARG A 127 -6.98 7.83 13.84
C ARG A 127 -7.32 6.74 14.85
N THR A 128 -7.66 5.53 14.39
CA THR A 128 -8.11 4.47 15.30
C THR A 128 -7.00 3.52 15.72
N ARG A 129 -5.84 3.56 15.05
CA ARG A 129 -4.71 2.63 15.23
C ARG A 129 -5.05 1.17 14.92
N GLU A 130 -6.17 0.92 14.27
CA GLU A 130 -6.58 -0.41 13.83
C GLU A 130 -5.85 -0.81 12.55
N LYS A 131 -5.61 -2.11 12.37
CA LYS A 131 -5.15 -2.63 11.08
C LYS A 131 -6.16 -2.32 9.98
N THR A 132 -5.64 -1.98 8.82
CA THR A 132 -6.43 -1.78 7.59
C THR A 132 -6.17 -2.90 6.61
N TYR A 133 -7.24 -3.44 6.03
CA TYR A 133 -7.19 -4.46 4.99
C TYR A 133 -7.82 -3.92 3.70
N ILE A 134 -7.49 -4.55 2.58
CA ILE A 134 -7.99 -4.16 1.26
C ILE A 134 -9.35 -4.79 1.02
N CYS A 135 -10.33 -3.97 0.66
CA CYS A 135 -11.65 -4.43 0.24
C CYS A 135 -12.02 -3.84 -1.13
N ARG A 136 -12.99 -4.43 -1.79
CA ARG A 136 -13.65 -3.81 -2.96
C ARG A 136 -15.16 -4.00 -2.88
N GLY A 137 -15.90 -3.03 -3.40
CA GLY A 137 -17.36 -3.10 -3.48
C GLY A 137 -17.89 -2.13 -4.52
N TYR A 138 -19.19 -2.22 -4.77
CA TYR A 138 -19.85 -1.39 -5.77
C TYR A 138 -20.20 0.00 -5.21
N VAL A 139 -19.97 1.02 -6.03
CA VAL A 139 -20.51 2.38 -5.86
C VAL A 139 -21.34 2.75 -7.08
N ASP A 140 -22.39 3.54 -6.90
CA ASP A 140 -23.25 3.98 -8.00
C ASP A 140 -22.87 5.38 -8.47
N GLU A 141 -22.62 5.53 -9.78
CA GLU A 141 -22.39 6.81 -10.44
C GLU A 141 -23.23 6.90 -11.72
N ALA A 142 -24.01 7.96 -11.87
CA ALA A 142 -24.82 8.20 -13.07
C ALA A 142 -25.74 7.02 -13.47
N GLY A 143 -26.19 6.22 -12.49
CA GLY A 143 -27.05 5.05 -12.72
C GLY A 143 -26.30 3.77 -13.12
N GLN A 144 -24.97 3.77 -13.06
CA GLN A 144 -24.12 2.61 -13.29
C GLN A 144 -23.35 2.25 -12.02
N ALA A 145 -23.27 0.94 -11.74
CA ALA A 145 -22.48 0.42 -10.63
C ALA A 145 -21.03 0.19 -11.07
N TRP A 146 -20.09 0.71 -10.29
CA TRP A 146 -18.65 0.61 -10.51
C TRP A 146 -18.00 -0.16 -9.35
N LEU A 147 -17.23 -1.19 -9.67
CA LEU A 147 -16.49 -1.95 -8.68
C LEU A 147 -15.21 -1.20 -8.33
N THR A 148 -15.02 -0.85 -7.06
CA THR A 148 -13.91 0.01 -6.64
C THR A 148 -13.31 -0.42 -5.32
N VAL A 149 -12.04 -0.03 -5.10
CA VAL A 149 -11.20 -0.49 -3.99
C VAL A 149 -11.23 0.51 -2.84
N GLY A 150 -11.35 -0.02 -1.63
CA GLY A 150 -11.36 0.75 -0.40
C GLY A 150 -10.57 0.08 0.73
N LYS A 151 -10.85 0.52 1.94
CA LYS A 151 -10.28 -0.02 3.18
C LYS A 151 -11.37 -0.61 4.08
N VAL A 152 -11.02 -1.66 4.81
CA VAL A 152 -11.82 -2.16 5.96
C VAL A 152 -10.94 -2.12 7.21
N LEU A 153 -11.54 -1.75 8.35
CA LEU A 153 -10.83 -1.78 9.65
C LEU A 153 -11.06 -3.11 10.34
N GLU A 154 -10.07 -3.58 11.10
CA GLU A 154 -10.11 -4.87 11.82
C GLU A 154 -11.38 -5.06 12.65
N THR A 155 -11.86 -4.02 13.35
CA THR A 155 -13.06 -4.10 14.20
C THR A 155 -14.33 -3.52 13.55
N ARG A 156 -14.22 -2.97 12.33
CA ARG A 156 -15.36 -2.36 11.62
C ARG A 156 -15.49 -2.94 10.22
N LEU A 157 -16.37 -3.92 10.09
CA LEU A 157 -16.66 -4.69 8.87
C LEU A 157 -17.54 -3.90 7.90
N VAL A 158 -17.01 -2.77 7.45
CA VAL A 158 -17.57 -1.93 6.39
C VAL A 158 -16.43 -1.55 5.46
N CYS A 159 -16.65 -1.70 4.16
CA CYS A 159 -15.67 -1.26 3.18
C CYS A 159 -15.86 0.24 2.92
N ARG A 160 -14.86 1.03 3.28
CA ARG A 160 -14.80 2.48 3.07
C ARG A 160 -14.07 2.79 1.79
N ILE A 161 -14.79 3.32 0.82
CA ILE A 161 -14.34 3.57 -0.53
C ILE A 161 -14.09 5.08 -0.72
N PRO A 162 -12.95 5.49 -1.30
CA PRO A 162 -12.71 6.85 -1.77
C PRO A 162 -13.52 7.09 -3.05
N PHE A 163 -14.70 7.66 -2.91
CA PHE A 163 -15.57 7.98 -4.04
C PHE A 163 -16.49 9.15 -3.64
N ASN A 164 -16.28 10.32 -4.27
CA ASN A 164 -16.98 11.58 -3.94
C ASN A 164 -16.87 11.93 -2.44
N GLY A 165 -15.69 11.68 -1.87
CA GLY A 165 -15.47 11.63 -0.42
C GLY A 165 -15.28 10.19 0.06
N GLU A 166 -15.86 9.85 1.21
CA GLU A 166 -15.84 8.48 1.76
C GLU A 166 -17.24 7.86 1.67
N THR A 167 -17.37 6.76 0.94
CA THR A 167 -18.60 5.99 0.80
C THR A 167 -18.48 4.64 1.52
N ASP A 168 -19.46 4.31 2.35
CA ASP A 168 -19.55 3.02 3.03
C ASP A 168 -20.32 2.01 2.17
N THR A 169 -19.76 0.81 1.99
CA THR A 169 -20.48 -0.35 1.47
C THR A 169 -20.37 -1.55 2.41
N TYR A 170 -21.49 -2.26 2.56
CA TYR A 170 -21.64 -3.39 3.46
C TYR A 170 -21.70 -4.75 2.75
N SER A 171 -21.71 -4.73 1.42
CA SER A 171 -21.54 -5.91 0.58
C SER A 171 -20.25 -5.72 -0.20
N PHE A 172 -19.20 -6.44 0.21
CA PHE A 172 -17.87 -6.25 -0.33
C PHE A 172 -17.10 -7.58 -0.32
N GLU A 173 -16.03 -7.59 -1.10
CA GLU A 173 -15.02 -8.64 -1.06
C GLU A 173 -13.78 -8.09 -0.36
N ILE A 174 -13.06 -8.96 0.36
CA ILE A 174 -11.78 -8.67 0.97
C ILE A 174 -10.67 -9.41 0.22
N LEU A 175 -9.52 -8.76 0.07
CA LEU A 175 -8.35 -9.37 -0.58
C LEU A 175 -7.61 -10.28 0.41
N VAL A 176 -7.37 -11.52 0.01
CA VAL A 176 -6.64 -12.51 0.80
C VAL A 176 -5.45 -13.06 0.02
N GLU A 177 -4.42 -13.51 0.73
CA GLU A 177 -3.27 -14.21 0.16
C GLU A 177 -3.66 -15.65 -0.22
N THR A 178 -3.32 -16.07 -1.45
CA THR A 178 -3.52 -17.45 -1.91
C THR A 178 -2.29 -18.29 -1.57
N ALA A 179 -2.51 -19.47 -0.96
CA ALA A 179 -1.47 -20.42 -0.60
C ALA A 179 -0.79 -21.07 -1.83
#